data_AF-A0A965F096-F1
#
_entry.id   AF-A0A965F096-F1
#
_cell.length_a   1.000
_cell.length_b   1.000
_cell.length_c   1.000
_cell.angle_alpha   90.00
_cell.angle_beta   90.00
_cell.angle_gamma   90.00
#
_symmetry.space_group_name_H-M   'P 1'
#
loop_
_entity.id
_entity.type
_entity.pdbx_description
1 polymer ?
#
loop_
_entity_poly.entity_id
_entity_poly.type
_entity_poly.pdbx_seq_one_letter_code
_entity_poly.pdbx_strand_id
1 'polypeptide(L)'
;MAEDPDQGPAEQAGKRGTLRTRLAGVPGRRMMSRVSIQSKLILMLVLCTVLAAAVVGAIAFKTGRDGLRAGAITRLTEIRAAQERDLTAMVADLRNALMIYTSGVTAVDSLRDFTVGFDELQKEQITPEQDRLIADYYTNVFAKDTQKYTGYRLNVPALLPSSNAQRYLQSFYTAKLPTNDQAIAMDDARDGSTWSAAHAKYHRFYREIVTRFAFEDALLIDARGNVVYSAYKNVDLGTNILDGPYSRSKLKDAFTEAMSSNDTDRVVLTDFELYQAATMAPTAWLVAPIPPIGKPQGVMALQFPITKINKLMTFDGKWTESGLGQTGETILVGEDLL
;
A
#
# COMPACT_ATOMS: atom_id res chain seq x y z
N MET A 1 43.27 -42.80 -36.09
CA MET A 1 44.57 -42.23 -35.69
C MET A 1 44.70 -42.52 -34.19
N ALA A 2 44.77 -43.79 -33.81
CA ALA A 2 45.90 -44.75 -33.89
C ALA A 2 46.55 -44.80 -32.49
N GLU A 3 46.82 -45.91 -31.83
CA GLU A 3 46.63 -47.35 -32.03
C GLU A 3 46.95 -47.97 -30.64
N ASP A 4 46.47 -49.18 -30.36
CA ASP A 4 46.84 -50.06 -29.22
C ASP A 4 48.39 -50.36 -29.26
N PRO A 5 49.08 -51.11 -28.35
CA PRO A 5 48.58 -51.98 -27.27
C PRO A 5 49.45 -52.11 -25.99
N ASP A 6 48.88 -52.82 -25.02
CA ASP A 6 49.42 -53.95 -24.21
C ASP A 6 50.89 -53.99 -23.70
N GLN A 7 51.00 -54.64 -22.52
CA GLN A 7 52.14 -55.34 -21.90
C GLN A 7 53.05 -54.61 -20.89
N GLY A 8 53.08 -55.19 -19.67
CA GLY A 8 54.12 -54.97 -18.65
C GLY A 8 55.49 -55.49 -19.08
N PRO A 9 56.54 -55.42 -18.23
CA PRO A 9 56.68 -56.42 -17.16
C PRO A 9 57.43 -55.98 -15.87
N ALA A 10 57.39 -56.90 -14.89
CA ALA A 10 58.41 -57.34 -13.91
C ALA A 10 59.59 -56.39 -13.53
N GLU A 11 59.77 -56.00 -12.26
CA GLU A 11 60.41 -56.75 -11.14
C GLU A 11 61.88 -56.33 -10.93
N GLN A 12 62.20 -55.74 -9.76
CA GLN A 12 63.22 -56.19 -8.79
C GLN A 12 63.83 -55.08 -7.91
N ALA A 13 63.72 -55.35 -6.59
CA ALA A 13 64.76 -55.26 -5.56
C ALA A 13 65.44 -53.91 -5.20
N GLY A 14 64.94 -53.29 -4.13
CA GLY A 14 65.65 -53.30 -2.83
C GLY A 14 66.56 -52.12 -2.45
N LYS A 15 66.13 -51.28 -1.50
CA LYS A 15 66.66 -51.25 -0.10
C LYS A 15 66.07 -50.11 0.74
N ARG A 16 65.46 -50.54 1.85
CA ARG A 16 65.31 -49.93 3.19
C ARG A 16 65.62 -48.43 3.38
N GLY A 17 64.57 -47.69 3.72
CA GLY A 17 64.60 -46.44 4.49
C GLY A 17 63.29 -46.30 5.28
N THR A 18 63.42 -46.30 6.60
CA THR A 18 62.35 -46.37 7.62
C THR A 18 61.41 -45.17 7.62
N LEU A 19 60.09 -45.40 7.49
CA LEU A 19 59.05 -44.56 8.08
C LEU A 19 57.88 -45.45 8.55
N ARG A 20 57.87 -45.72 9.86
CA ARG A 20 56.76 -46.38 10.56
C ARG A 20 55.63 -45.37 10.73
N THR A 21 54.67 -45.35 9.82
CA THR A 21 53.37 -44.69 10.07
C THR A 21 52.43 -45.75 10.61
N ARG A 22 52.22 -45.75 11.94
CA ARG A 22 51.27 -46.60 12.64
C ARG A 22 49.86 -46.28 12.13
N LEU A 23 49.28 -47.12 11.28
CA LEU A 23 47.84 -47.25 11.18
C LEU A 23 47.34 -47.88 12.48
N ALA A 24 46.80 -47.04 13.35
CA ALA A 24 46.11 -47.45 14.56
C ALA A 24 44.91 -48.30 14.15
N GLY A 25 45.04 -49.62 14.32
CA GLY A 25 43.92 -50.54 14.24
C GLY A 25 42.84 -50.13 15.23
N VAL A 26 41.60 -50.09 14.76
CA VAL A 26 40.38 -49.88 15.54
C VAL A 26 40.41 -50.77 16.80
N PRO A 27 40.54 -50.23 18.02
CA PRO A 27 40.51 -51.04 19.22
C PRO A 27 39.04 -51.26 19.60
N GLY A 28 38.37 -52.21 18.96
CA GLY A 28 36.92 -52.33 19.07
C GLY A 28 36.36 -53.74 19.24
N ARG A 29 37.17 -54.77 19.55
CA ARG A 29 36.65 -56.15 19.62
C ARG A 29 37.10 -57.02 20.79
N ARG A 30 37.72 -56.44 21.83
CA ARG A 30 38.21 -57.21 23.00
C ARG A 30 37.72 -56.77 24.38
N MET A 31 36.56 -56.11 24.46
CA MET A 31 35.93 -55.81 25.76
C MET A 31 34.81 -56.79 26.16
N MET A 32 34.37 -57.66 25.24
CA MET A 32 33.27 -58.60 25.47
C MET A 32 33.69 -60.05 25.76
N SER A 33 34.98 -60.36 25.90
CA SER A 33 35.45 -61.74 26.13
C SER A 33 35.50 -62.16 27.61
N ARG A 34 35.17 -61.25 28.55
CA ARG A 34 35.12 -61.51 30.00
C ARG A 34 33.72 -61.34 30.62
N VAL A 35 32.71 -61.15 29.78
CA VAL A 35 31.32 -60.89 30.19
C VAL A 35 30.52 -62.18 30.05
N SER A 36 29.81 -62.60 31.10
CA SER A 36 28.98 -63.82 31.06
C SER A 36 27.94 -63.72 29.94
N ILE A 37 27.54 -64.85 29.35
CA ILE A 37 26.55 -64.89 28.26
C ILE A 37 25.25 -64.17 28.66
N GLN A 38 24.86 -64.27 29.94
CA GLN A 38 23.70 -63.61 30.51
C GLN A 38 23.80 -62.07 30.41
N SER A 39 24.95 -61.48 30.72
CA SER A 39 25.16 -60.03 30.62
C SER A 39 25.18 -59.53 29.17
N LYS A 40 25.60 -60.35 28.19
CA LYS A 40 25.53 -60.01 26.76
C LYS A 40 24.09 -59.99 26.25
N LEU A 41 23.27 -60.95 26.68
CA LEU A 41 21.85 -61.01 26.32
C LEU A 41 21.08 -59.83 26.93
N ILE A 42 21.33 -59.49 28.20
CA ILE A 42 20.72 -58.33 28.86
C ILE A 42 21.11 -57.03 28.13
N LEU A 43 22.39 -56.86 27.78
CA LEU A 43 22.84 -55.67 27.05
C LEU A 43 22.18 -55.55 25.67
N MET A 44 22.06 -56.65 24.94
CA MET A 44 21.38 -56.67 23.63
C MET A 44 19.90 -56.29 23.76
N LEU A 45 19.23 -56.79 24.79
CA LEU A 45 17.82 -56.49 25.06
C LEU A 45 17.62 -55.02 25.42
N VAL A 46 18.48 -54.46 26.29
CA VAL A 46 18.46 -53.03 26.63
C VAL A 46 18.77 -52.15 25.42
N LEU A 47 19.75 -52.52 24.59
CA LEU A 47 20.08 -51.75 23.38
C LEU A 47 18.90 -51.74 22.41
N CYS A 48 18.22 -52.88 22.24
CA CYS A 48 17.05 -53.00 21.39
C CYS A 48 15.88 -52.15 21.89
N THR A 49 15.61 -52.14 23.19
CA THR A 49 14.53 -51.31 23.75
C THR A 49 14.83 -49.82 23.64
N VAL A 50 16.09 -49.41 23.87
CA VAL A 50 16.53 -48.02 23.68
C VAL A 50 16.40 -47.60 22.22
N LEU A 51 16.83 -48.44 21.27
CA LEU A 51 16.68 -48.16 19.83
C LEU A 51 15.21 -48.05 19.42
N ALA A 52 14.36 -48.98 19.88
CA ALA A 52 12.93 -48.93 19.60
C ALA A 52 12.27 -47.66 20.17
N ALA A 53 12.60 -47.29 21.41
CA ALA A 53 12.12 -46.06 22.03
C ALA A 53 12.60 -44.81 21.28
N ALA A 54 13.85 -44.79 20.81
CA ALA A 54 14.39 -43.69 20.02
C ALA A 54 13.66 -43.54 18.66
N VAL A 55 13.39 -44.65 17.98
CA VAL A 55 12.64 -44.64 16.70
C VAL A 55 11.20 -44.18 16.91
N VAL A 56 10.50 -44.71 17.91
CA VAL A 56 9.13 -44.27 18.25
C VAL A 56 9.12 -42.79 18.64
N GLY A 57 10.07 -42.35 19.47
CA GLY A 57 10.22 -40.95 19.85
C GLY A 57 10.47 -40.03 18.66
N ALA A 58 11.30 -40.44 17.70
CA ALA A 58 11.56 -39.69 16.48
C ALA A 58 10.31 -39.59 15.58
N ILE A 59 9.56 -40.67 15.42
CA ILE A 59 8.29 -40.69 14.67
C ILE A 59 7.25 -39.81 15.35
N ALA A 60 7.11 -39.92 16.68
CA ALA A 60 6.17 -39.12 17.47
C ALA A 60 6.52 -37.63 17.40
N PHE A 61 7.80 -37.28 17.53
CA PHE A 61 8.27 -35.90 17.39
C PHE A 61 7.99 -35.34 15.99
N LYS A 62 8.31 -36.10 14.94
CA LYS A 62 8.03 -35.70 13.56
C LYS A 62 6.53 -35.48 13.33
N THR A 63 5.71 -36.46 13.72
CA THR A 63 4.26 -36.42 13.54
C THR A 63 3.63 -35.27 14.33
N GLY A 64 4.05 -35.07 15.59
CA GLY A 64 3.58 -33.97 16.42
C GLY A 64 3.96 -32.60 15.83
N ARG A 65 5.21 -32.45 15.38
CA ARG A 65 5.67 -31.20 14.73
C ARG A 65 4.93 -30.93 13.42
N ASP A 66 4.75 -31.95 12.59
CA ASP A 66 4.08 -31.81 11.30
C ASP A 66 2.59 -31.47 11.49
N GLY A 67 1.92 -32.07 12.49
CA GLY A 67 0.55 -31.74 12.87
C GLY A 67 0.39 -30.31 13.40
N LEU A 68 1.28 -29.86 14.29
CA LEU A 68 1.29 -28.47 14.79
C LEU A 68 1.53 -27.46 13.66
N ARG A 69 2.47 -27.77 12.76
CA ARG A 69 2.75 -26.92 11.59
C ARG A 69 1.55 -26.85 10.64
N ALA A 70 0.91 -27.98 10.35
CA ALA A 70 -0.28 -28.03 9.51
C ALA A 70 -1.44 -27.22 10.13
N GLY A 71 -1.66 -27.35 11.43
CA GLY A 71 -2.65 -26.55 12.16
C GLY A 71 -2.37 -25.05 12.08
N ALA A 72 -1.11 -24.64 12.27
CA ALA A 72 -0.71 -23.23 12.15
C ALA A 72 -0.95 -22.67 10.73
N ILE A 73 -0.55 -23.41 9.68
CA ILE A 73 -0.76 -23.00 8.29
C ILE A 73 -2.26 -22.91 7.96
N THR A 74 -3.05 -23.87 8.42
CA THR A 74 -4.51 -23.87 8.20
C THR A 74 -5.14 -22.63 8.82
N ARG A 75 -4.78 -22.31 10.07
CA ARG A 75 -5.26 -21.10 10.76
C ARG A 75 -4.87 -19.81 10.01
N LEU A 76 -3.62 -19.69 9.56
CA LEU A 76 -3.19 -18.52 8.78
C LEU A 76 -3.95 -18.42 7.44
N THR A 77 -4.26 -19.55 6.82
CA THR A 77 -5.04 -19.59 5.58
C THR A 77 -6.48 -19.15 5.80
N GLU A 78 -7.11 -19.59 6.89
CA GLU A 78 -8.45 -19.15 7.29
C GLU A 78 -8.50 -17.65 7.56
N ILE A 79 -7.51 -17.13 8.30
CA ILE A 79 -7.39 -15.69 8.60
C ILE A 79 -7.21 -14.88 7.31
N ARG A 80 -6.31 -15.32 6.41
CA ARG A 80 -6.12 -14.69 5.10
C ARG A 80 -7.42 -14.66 4.31
N ALA A 81 -8.13 -15.79 4.21
CA ALA A 81 -9.38 -15.88 3.46
C ALA A 81 -10.50 -15.00 4.05
N ALA A 82 -10.51 -14.80 5.36
CA ALA A 82 -11.42 -13.86 6.01
C ALA A 82 -11.10 -12.42 5.64
N GLN A 83 -9.83 -11.99 5.76
CA GLN A 83 -9.43 -10.64 5.39
C GLN A 83 -9.63 -10.33 3.90
N GLU A 84 -9.36 -11.30 3.02
CA GLU A 84 -9.63 -11.16 1.58
C GLU A 84 -11.11 -10.88 1.31
N ARG A 85 -11.99 -11.62 1.97
CA ARG A 85 -13.44 -11.44 1.86
C ARG A 85 -13.89 -10.09 2.38
N ASP A 86 -13.40 -9.69 3.55
CA ASP A 86 -13.77 -8.42 4.18
C ASP A 86 -13.25 -7.22 3.38
N LEU A 87 -12.03 -7.32 2.83
CA LEU A 87 -11.45 -6.29 1.97
C LEU A 87 -12.23 -6.18 0.66
N THR A 88 -12.58 -7.31 0.05
CA THR A 88 -13.40 -7.35 -1.17
C THR A 88 -14.77 -6.73 -0.93
N ALA A 89 -15.43 -7.05 0.18
CA ALA A 89 -16.71 -6.48 0.57
C ALA A 89 -16.58 -4.96 0.80
N MET A 90 -15.56 -4.52 1.53
CA MET A 90 -15.30 -3.10 1.76
C MET A 90 -15.10 -2.34 0.45
N VAL A 91 -14.28 -2.86 -0.48
CA VAL A 91 -14.06 -2.22 -1.78
C VAL A 91 -15.35 -2.16 -2.61
N ALA A 92 -16.16 -3.22 -2.59
CA ALA A 92 -17.47 -3.24 -3.25
C ALA A 92 -18.42 -2.17 -2.67
N ASP A 93 -18.47 -2.03 -1.34
CA ASP A 93 -19.28 -1.02 -0.66
C ASP A 93 -18.82 0.41 -1.01
N LEU A 94 -17.50 0.66 -1.07
CA LEU A 94 -16.96 1.97 -1.47
C LEU A 94 -17.32 2.30 -2.93
N ARG A 95 -17.28 1.31 -3.83
CA ARG A 95 -17.74 1.48 -5.23
C ARG A 95 -19.22 1.85 -5.28
N ASN A 96 -20.07 1.09 -4.57
CA ASN A 96 -21.50 1.34 -4.52
C ASN A 96 -21.83 2.72 -3.94
N ALA A 97 -21.13 3.14 -2.88
CA ALA A 97 -21.29 4.46 -2.29
C ALA A 97 -20.94 5.57 -3.28
N LEU A 98 -19.81 5.46 -4.00
CA LEU A 98 -19.41 6.46 -4.98
C LEU A 98 -20.39 6.58 -6.16
N MET A 99 -20.95 5.47 -6.64
CA MET A 99 -22.01 5.50 -7.66
C MET A 99 -23.23 6.28 -7.18
N ILE A 100 -23.65 6.08 -5.93
CA ILE A 100 -24.76 6.82 -5.32
C ILE A 100 -24.43 8.32 -5.21
N TYR A 101 -23.21 8.66 -4.78
CA TYR A 101 -22.79 10.05 -4.62
C TYR A 101 -22.75 10.81 -5.94
N THR A 102 -22.19 10.21 -6.99
CA THR A 102 -22.05 10.82 -8.32
C THR A 102 -23.37 10.93 -9.08
N SER A 103 -24.30 10.00 -8.85
CA SER A 103 -25.64 10.03 -9.47
C SER A 103 -26.59 11.05 -8.81
N GLY A 104 -26.23 11.57 -7.63
CA GLY A 104 -27.06 12.53 -6.90
C GLY A 104 -27.04 13.93 -7.52
N VAL A 105 -28.17 14.63 -7.44
CA VAL A 105 -28.29 16.04 -7.88
C VAL A 105 -27.25 16.96 -7.23
N THR A 106 -26.86 16.68 -5.98
CA THR A 106 -25.81 17.43 -5.27
C THR A 106 -24.47 17.38 -5.99
N ALA A 107 -24.07 16.24 -6.56
CA ALA A 107 -22.80 16.13 -7.27
C ALA A 107 -22.82 16.94 -8.57
N VAL A 108 -23.92 16.85 -9.34
CA VAL A 108 -24.10 17.61 -10.58
C VAL A 108 -24.11 19.12 -10.31
N ASP A 109 -24.92 19.58 -9.36
CA ASP A 109 -25.04 21.00 -9.04
C ASP A 109 -23.74 21.56 -8.44
N SER A 110 -23.09 20.83 -7.53
CA SER A 110 -21.82 21.29 -6.95
C SER A 110 -20.71 21.34 -7.98
N LEU A 111 -20.56 20.33 -8.84
CA LEU A 111 -19.57 20.36 -9.92
C LEU A 111 -19.79 21.58 -10.82
N ARG A 112 -21.04 21.83 -11.25
CA ARG A 112 -21.38 23.00 -12.06
C ARG A 112 -21.01 24.30 -11.34
N ASP A 113 -21.48 24.46 -10.10
CA ASP A 113 -21.34 25.72 -9.36
C ASP A 113 -19.86 25.99 -9.02
N PHE A 114 -19.08 24.96 -8.66
CA PHE A 114 -17.64 25.09 -8.48
C PHE A 114 -16.91 25.40 -9.78
N THR A 115 -17.30 24.78 -10.91
CA THR A 115 -16.71 25.05 -12.22
C THR A 115 -16.95 26.50 -12.65
N VAL A 116 -18.17 27.02 -12.46
CA VAL A 116 -18.52 28.42 -12.74
C VAL A 116 -17.72 29.36 -11.84
N GLY A 117 -17.69 29.10 -10.53
CA GLY A 117 -16.90 29.90 -9.60
C GLY A 117 -15.41 29.89 -9.95
N PHE A 118 -14.85 28.75 -10.32
CA PHE A 118 -13.46 28.62 -10.74
C PHE A 118 -13.14 29.45 -12.00
N ASP A 119 -14.05 29.46 -12.98
CA ASP A 119 -13.90 30.26 -14.20
C ASP A 119 -13.97 31.77 -13.94
N GLU A 120 -14.80 32.20 -12.99
CA GLU A 120 -14.85 33.60 -12.56
C GLU A 120 -13.54 34.04 -11.90
N LEU A 121 -12.97 33.19 -11.04
CA LEU A 121 -11.71 33.45 -10.36
C LEU A 121 -10.50 33.63 -11.29
N GLN A 122 -10.57 33.18 -12.55
CA GLN A 122 -9.51 33.45 -13.53
C GLN A 122 -9.34 34.96 -13.80
N LYS A 123 -10.38 35.76 -13.57
CA LYS A 123 -10.40 37.21 -13.81
C LYS A 123 -9.98 38.02 -12.57
N GLU A 124 -9.91 37.38 -11.41
CA GLU A 124 -9.51 38.03 -10.16
C GLU A 124 -8.05 38.45 -10.19
N GLN A 125 -7.73 39.53 -9.49
CA GLN A 125 -6.36 40.01 -9.33
C GLN A 125 -5.72 39.35 -8.10
N ILE A 126 -4.55 38.75 -8.30
CA ILE A 126 -3.76 38.19 -7.20
C ILE A 126 -2.88 39.29 -6.63
N THR A 127 -3.00 39.53 -5.32
CA THR A 127 -2.16 40.53 -4.65
C THR A 127 -0.76 39.99 -4.39
N PRO A 128 0.27 40.85 -4.30
CA PRO A 128 1.62 40.41 -3.93
C PRO A 128 1.69 39.67 -2.59
N GLU A 129 0.81 40.00 -1.65
CA GLU A 129 0.68 39.30 -0.36
C GLU A 129 0.17 37.87 -0.54
N GLN A 130 -0.83 37.65 -1.41
CA GLN A 130 -1.33 36.31 -1.73
C GLN A 130 -0.24 35.45 -2.37
N ASP A 131 0.50 36.00 -3.34
CA ASP A 131 1.62 35.28 -3.97
C ASP A 131 2.70 34.89 -2.95
N ARG A 132 3.03 35.79 -2.01
CA ARG A 132 3.97 35.47 -0.92
C ARG A 132 3.43 34.37 0.00
N LEU A 133 2.16 34.44 0.41
CA LEU A 133 1.55 33.43 1.27
C LEU A 133 1.62 32.03 0.64
N ILE A 134 1.35 31.93 -0.66
CA ILE A 134 1.46 30.68 -1.41
C ILE A 134 2.91 30.20 -1.43
N ALA A 135 3.86 31.06 -1.84
CA ALA A 135 5.27 30.70 -1.91
C ALA A 135 5.83 30.24 -0.55
N ASP A 136 5.44 30.92 0.52
CA ASP A 136 5.81 30.58 1.89
C ASP A 136 5.23 29.22 2.30
N TYR A 137 3.96 28.94 1.98
CA TYR A 137 3.34 27.65 2.27
C TYR A 137 4.07 26.50 1.55
N TYR A 138 4.31 26.62 0.24
CA TYR A 138 5.00 25.57 -0.52
C TYR A 138 6.42 25.31 0.01
N THR A 139 7.15 26.38 0.38
CA THR A 139 8.54 26.28 0.84
C THR A 139 8.65 25.81 2.29
N ASN A 140 7.79 26.33 3.17
CA ASN A 140 7.94 26.15 4.62
C ASN A 140 7.05 25.06 5.21
N VAL A 141 5.97 24.68 4.54
CA VAL A 141 5.06 23.62 4.99
C VAL A 141 5.22 22.42 4.05
N PHE A 142 4.69 22.52 2.83
CA PHE A 142 4.57 21.36 1.95
C PHE A 142 5.90 20.68 1.61
N ALA A 143 6.93 21.44 1.21
CA ALA A 143 8.24 20.86 0.91
C ALA A 143 8.96 20.29 2.15
N LYS A 144 8.84 20.95 3.31
CA LYS A 144 9.48 20.49 4.54
C LYS A 144 8.79 19.24 5.08
N ASP A 145 7.47 19.19 5.05
CA ASP A 145 6.71 18.01 5.45
C ASP A 145 7.01 16.84 4.52
N THR A 146 7.05 17.06 3.20
CA THR A 146 7.43 16.01 2.24
C THR A 146 8.82 15.47 2.55
N GLN A 147 9.81 16.34 2.74
CA GLN A 147 11.16 15.92 3.05
C GLN A 147 11.24 15.21 4.41
N LYS A 148 10.49 15.66 5.42
CA LYS A 148 10.46 15.08 6.76
C LYS A 148 9.88 13.66 6.74
N TYR A 149 8.77 13.45 6.02
CA TYR A 149 8.05 12.17 6.04
C TYR A 149 8.63 11.14 5.06
N THR A 150 9.22 11.60 3.95
CA THR A 150 9.65 10.69 2.86
C THR A 150 11.13 10.78 2.51
N GLY A 151 11.84 11.80 3.01
CA GLY A 151 13.20 12.12 2.59
C GLY A 151 13.29 12.77 1.20
N TYR A 152 12.18 12.87 0.46
CA TYR A 152 12.15 13.43 -0.89
C TYR A 152 12.21 14.95 -0.88
N ARG A 153 13.03 15.54 -1.76
CA ARG A 153 13.15 17.00 -1.92
C ARG A 153 12.36 17.47 -3.13
N LEU A 154 11.35 18.29 -2.90
CA LEU A 154 10.52 18.85 -3.96
C LEU A 154 11.23 20.00 -4.70
N ASN A 155 11.03 20.06 -6.02
CA ASN A 155 11.35 21.23 -6.82
C ASN A 155 10.19 22.24 -6.72
N VAL A 156 10.17 23.04 -5.64
CA VAL A 156 9.08 23.98 -5.33
C VAL A 156 8.70 24.88 -6.51
N PRO A 157 9.63 25.53 -7.24
CA PRO A 157 9.29 26.37 -8.39
C PRO A 157 8.44 25.68 -9.47
N ALA A 158 8.58 24.36 -9.64
CA ALA A 158 7.80 23.59 -10.62
C ALA A 158 6.39 23.24 -10.14
N LEU A 159 6.08 23.46 -8.85
CA LEU A 159 4.82 23.12 -8.22
C LEU A 159 3.97 24.36 -7.91
N LEU A 160 4.54 25.56 -8.03
CA LEU A 160 3.81 26.79 -7.74
C LEU A 160 2.60 26.97 -8.66
N PRO A 161 1.48 27.50 -8.13
CA PRO A 161 0.28 27.75 -8.91
C PRO A 161 0.50 28.57 -10.18
N SER A 162 -0.04 28.08 -11.29
CA SER A 162 0.15 28.66 -12.62
C SER A 162 -1.02 29.54 -13.06
N SER A 163 -2.26 29.22 -12.67
CA SER A 163 -3.46 29.97 -13.04
C SER A 163 -3.91 30.95 -11.94
N ASN A 164 -4.65 31.99 -12.32
CA ASN A 164 -5.20 32.96 -11.36
C ASN A 164 -6.18 32.28 -10.41
N ALA A 165 -7.08 31.43 -10.91
CA ALA A 165 -8.01 30.73 -10.02
C ALA A 165 -7.30 29.81 -9.03
N GLN A 166 -6.25 29.09 -9.46
CA GLN A 166 -5.44 28.27 -8.56
C GLN A 166 -4.78 29.11 -7.47
N ARG A 167 -4.16 30.23 -7.83
CA ARG A 167 -3.55 31.16 -6.85
C ARG A 167 -4.59 31.70 -5.88
N TYR A 168 -5.73 32.14 -6.40
CA TYR A 168 -6.81 32.69 -5.59
C TYR A 168 -7.27 31.66 -4.55
N LEU A 169 -7.66 30.47 -5.00
CA LEU A 169 -8.11 29.39 -4.12
C LEU A 169 -7.05 29.00 -3.10
N GLN A 170 -5.81 28.75 -3.52
CA GLN A 170 -4.77 28.32 -2.59
C GLN A 170 -4.37 29.42 -1.60
N SER A 171 -4.52 30.70 -1.94
CA SER A 171 -4.27 31.80 -0.99
C SER A 171 -5.30 31.87 0.15
N PHE A 172 -6.54 31.44 -0.08
CA PHE A 172 -7.62 31.48 0.91
C PHE A 172 -7.83 30.14 1.61
N TYR A 173 -7.76 29.04 0.86
CA TYR A 173 -8.20 27.72 1.29
C TYR A 173 -7.06 26.72 1.58
N THR A 174 -5.83 26.99 1.14
CA THR A 174 -4.68 26.09 1.35
C THR A 174 -3.64 26.74 2.26
N ALA A 175 -3.04 27.84 1.84
CA ALA A 175 -1.90 28.47 2.54
C ALA A 175 -2.25 28.98 3.95
N LYS A 176 -3.51 29.36 4.19
CA LYS A 176 -4.01 29.80 5.50
C LYS A 176 -4.43 28.65 6.43
N LEU A 177 -4.48 27.42 5.91
CA LEU A 177 -5.02 26.24 6.58
C LEU A 177 -3.98 25.12 6.55
N PRO A 178 -2.86 25.25 7.29
CA PRO A 178 -1.74 24.33 7.20
C PRO A 178 -2.04 22.91 7.71
N THR A 179 -3.17 22.66 8.38
CA THR A 179 -3.54 21.33 8.85
C THR A 179 -4.87 20.86 8.26
N ASN A 180 -4.99 19.54 8.09
CA ASN A 180 -6.23 18.92 7.59
C ASN A 180 -7.44 19.24 8.48
N ASP A 181 -7.26 19.35 9.80
CA ASP A 181 -8.34 19.72 10.73
C ASP A 181 -8.86 21.14 10.49
N GLN A 182 -7.95 22.09 10.22
CA GLN A 182 -8.34 23.46 9.87
C GLN A 182 -9.01 23.51 8.50
N ALA A 183 -8.46 22.77 7.54
CA ALA A 183 -8.97 22.76 6.17
C ALA A 183 -10.37 22.15 6.06
N ILE A 184 -10.63 21.02 6.72
CA ILE A 184 -11.93 20.36 6.71
C ILE A 184 -13.00 21.13 7.51
N ALA A 185 -12.59 21.93 8.50
CA ALA A 185 -13.51 22.75 9.29
C ALA A 185 -13.90 24.06 8.60
N MET A 186 -13.12 24.54 7.62
CA MET A 186 -13.40 25.77 6.91
C MET A 186 -14.61 25.61 5.99
N ASP A 187 -15.70 26.33 6.26
CA ASP A 187 -16.90 26.36 5.40
C ASP A 187 -16.89 27.55 4.41
N ASP A 188 -16.34 28.70 4.79
CA ASP A 188 -16.33 29.91 3.96
C ASP A 188 -15.18 30.86 4.37
N ALA A 189 -14.30 31.19 3.42
CA ALA A 189 -13.22 32.16 3.61
C ALA A 189 -13.69 33.63 3.69
N ARG A 190 -14.96 33.89 3.39
CA ARG A 190 -15.61 35.21 3.34
C ARG A 190 -14.92 36.17 2.36
N ASP A 191 -14.43 35.62 1.25
CA ASP A 191 -13.80 36.38 0.18
C ASP A 191 -14.82 37.01 -0.80
N GLY A 192 -16.11 36.65 -0.67
CA GLY A 192 -17.20 37.16 -1.51
C GLY A 192 -17.29 36.51 -2.88
N SER A 193 -16.46 35.50 -3.17
CA SER A 193 -16.47 34.83 -4.47
C SER A 193 -17.64 33.85 -4.62
N THR A 194 -18.08 33.65 -5.86
CA THR A 194 -19.08 32.62 -6.20
C THR A 194 -18.59 31.22 -5.83
N TRP A 195 -17.27 30.97 -5.93
CA TRP A 195 -16.68 29.70 -5.51
C TRP A 195 -16.86 29.46 -4.00
N SER A 196 -16.59 30.47 -3.16
CA SER A 196 -16.81 30.38 -1.71
C SER A 196 -18.29 30.22 -1.34
N ALA A 197 -19.20 30.83 -2.10
CA ALA A 197 -20.63 30.60 -1.92
C ALA A 197 -21.04 29.14 -2.24
N ALA A 198 -20.49 28.55 -3.31
CA ALA A 198 -20.66 27.13 -3.62
C ALA A 198 -20.04 26.25 -2.53
N HIS A 199 -18.85 26.62 -2.03
CA HIS A 199 -18.17 25.91 -0.95
C HIS A 199 -19.03 25.89 0.32
N ALA A 200 -19.54 27.03 0.77
CA ALA A 200 -20.42 27.13 1.93
C ALA A 200 -21.70 26.29 1.78
N LYS A 201 -22.21 26.14 0.55
CA LYS A 201 -23.41 25.36 0.23
C LYS A 201 -23.16 23.84 0.26
N TYR A 202 -22.04 23.37 -0.32
CA TYR A 202 -21.84 21.95 -0.58
C TYR A 202 -20.77 21.28 0.28
N HIS A 203 -19.86 22.02 0.90
CA HIS A 203 -18.71 21.45 1.61
C HIS A 203 -19.13 20.46 2.71
N ARG A 204 -20.21 20.75 3.44
CA ARG A 204 -20.74 19.83 4.46
C ARG A 204 -21.00 18.43 3.89
N PHE A 205 -21.57 18.31 2.70
CA PHE A 205 -21.85 17.00 2.10
C PHE A 205 -20.58 16.18 1.90
N TYR A 206 -19.56 16.78 1.28
CA TYR A 206 -18.26 16.13 1.05
C TYR A 206 -17.47 15.89 2.33
N ARG A 207 -17.55 16.81 3.30
CA ARG A 207 -16.98 16.61 4.64
C ARG A 207 -17.57 15.37 5.31
N GLU A 208 -18.88 15.17 5.24
CA GLU A 208 -19.53 14.00 5.82
C GLU A 208 -19.10 12.71 5.10
N ILE A 209 -18.87 12.76 3.78
CA ILE A 209 -18.29 11.62 3.03
C ILE A 209 -16.90 11.29 3.58
N VAL A 210 -15.95 12.24 3.57
CA VAL A 210 -14.57 11.95 3.95
C VAL A 210 -14.42 11.59 5.42
N THR A 211 -15.15 12.26 6.33
CA THR A 211 -15.04 12.01 7.78
C THR A 211 -15.71 10.72 8.23
N ARG A 212 -16.88 10.36 7.68
CA ARG A 212 -17.58 9.11 8.06
C ARG A 212 -16.95 7.87 7.43
N PHE A 213 -16.48 8.02 6.20
CA PHE A 213 -15.88 6.91 5.46
C PHE A 213 -14.36 6.85 5.57
N ALA A 214 -13.75 7.86 6.21
CA ALA A 214 -12.31 8.01 6.41
C ALA A 214 -11.52 8.10 5.09
N PHE A 215 -12.14 8.61 4.03
CA PHE A 215 -11.41 8.93 2.80
C PHE A 215 -10.40 10.03 3.09
N GLU A 216 -9.21 9.91 2.50
CA GLU A 216 -8.13 10.88 2.74
C GLU A 216 -8.39 12.21 2.02
N ASP A 217 -9.18 12.20 0.93
CA ASP A 217 -9.73 13.38 0.27
C ASP A 217 -10.93 13.02 -0.64
N ALA A 218 -11.70 14.03 -1.02
CA ALA A 218 -12.71 13.98 -2.06
C ALA A 218 -12.51 15.14 -3.03
N LEU A 219 -12.28 14.83 -4.30
CA LEU A 219 -12.04 15.79 -5.37
C LEU A 219 -13.23 15.84 -6.32
N LEU A 220 -13.55 17.04 -6.81
CA LEU A 220 -14.34 17.21 -8.03
C LEU A 220 -13.43 17.75 -9.11
N ILE A 221 -13.45 17.07 -10.25
CA ILE A 221 -12.62 17.43 -11.40
C ILE A 221 -13.55 17.71 -12.57
N ASP A 222 -13.46 18.91 -13.14
CA ASP A 222 -14.29 19.28 -14.30
C ASP A 222 -13.84 18.55 -15.59
N ALA A 223 -14.67 18.63 -16.64
CA ALA A 223 -14.34 18.00 -17.93
C ALA A 223 -13.05 18.51 -18.59
N ARG A 224 -12.49 19.64 -18.13
CA ARG A 224 -11.21 20.21 -18.61
C ARG A 224 -10.02 19.69 -17.81
N GLY A 225 -10.25 18.88 -16.78
CA GLY A 225 -9.23 18.34 -15.88
C GLY A 225 -8.89 19.23 -14.70
N ASN A 226 -9.61 20.34 -14.47
CA ASN A 226 -9.34 21.21 -13.32
C ASN A 226 -9.91 20.58 -12.05
N VAL A 227 -9.10 20.52 -10.99
CA VAL A 227 -9.56 20.15 -9.65
C VAL A 227 -10.29 21.34 -9.05
N VAL A 228 -11.58 21.46 -9.35
CA VAL A 228 -12.40 22.61 -8.93
C VAL A 228 -12.82 22.55 -7.47
N TYR A 229 -12.64 21.40 -6.81
CA TYR A 229 -12.90 21.20 -5.38
C TYR A 229 -12.00 20.10 -4.80
N SER A 230 -11.56 20.29 -3.56
CA SER A 230 -10.94 19.30 -2.67
C SER A 230 -11.55 19.48 -1.28
N ALA A 231 -11.84 18.38 -0.57
CA ALA A 231 -12.39 18.46 0.79
C ALA A 231 -11.37 19.03 1.77
N TYR A 232 -10.11 18.60 1.65
CA TYR A 232 -9.00 19.07 2.48
C TYR A 232 -8.22 20.25 1.89
N LYS A 233 -8.63 20.74 0.70
CA LYS A 233 -8.08 21.94 0.05
C LYS A 233 -6.56 21.88 -0.09
N ASN A 234 -6.06 20.70 -0.46
CA ASN A 234 -4.64 20.42 -0.63
C ASN A 234 -4.04 21.22 -1.81
N VAL A 235 -2.73 21.04 -2.04
CA VAL A 235 -2.00 21.72 -3.12
C VAL A 235 -2.48 21.35 -4.53
N ASP A 236 -3.27 20.30 -4.68
CA ASP A 236 -3.94 19.96 -5.94
C ASP A 236 -5.22 20.78 -6.18
N LEU A 237 -5.77 21.50 -5.20
CA LEU A 237 -6.89 22.40 -5.40
C LEU A 237 -6.56 23.46 -6.47
N GLY A 238 -7.39 23.52 -7.51
CA GLY A 238 -7.27 24.45 -8.63
C GLY A 238 -6.19 24.10 -9.64
N THR A 239 -5.46 22.99 -9.46
CA THR A 239 -4.53 22.48 -10.46
C THR A 239 -5.29 21.83 -11.62
N ASN A 240 -4.55 21.41 -12.65
CA ASN A 240 -5.09 20.60 -13.73
C ASN A 240 -4.40 19.24 -13.78
N ILE A 241 -5.16 18.16 -13.74
CA ILE A 241 -4.64 16.78 -13.73
C ILE A 241 -4.17 16.29 -15.11
N LEU A 242 -4.48 17.01 -16.19
CA LEU A 242 -4.07 16.64 -17.55
C LEU A 242 -2.71 17.24 -17.91
N ASP A 243 -2.46 18.50 -17.52
CA ASP A 243 -1.27 19.26 -17.92
C ASP A 243 -0.52 19.97 -16.76
N GLY A 244 -1.06 19.92 -15.53
CA GLY A 244 -0.43 20.50 -14.35
C GLY A 244 0.69 19.63 -13.73
N PRO A 245 1.25 20.05 -12.58
CA PRO A 245 2.40 19.40 -11.94
C PRO A 245 2.14 17.93 -11.56
N TYR A 246 0.88 17.56 -11.31
CA TYR A 246 0.48 16.21 -10.88
C TYR A 246 -0.04 15.34 -12.03
N SER A 247 0.15 15.75 -13.28
CA SER A 247 -0.33 15.06 -14.49
C SER A 247 0.34 13.72 -14.80
N ARG A 248 1.38 13.35 -14.04
CA ARG A 248 2.05 12.04 -14.14
C ARG A 248 1.60 11.06 -13.04
N SER A 249 0.35 11.19 -12.61
CA SER A 249 -0.28 10.34 -11.60
C SER A 249 -1.25 9.36 -12.26
N LYS A 250 -1.47 8.19 -11.63
CA LYS A 250 -2.53 7.23 -11.98
C LYS A 250 -3.92 7.87 -11.91
N LEU A 251 -4.10 8.96 -11.17
CA LEU A 251 -5.35 9.74 -11.15
C LEU A 251 -5.72 10.29 -12.53
N LYS A 252 -4.74 10.74 -13.33
CA LYS A 252 -4.99 11.20 -14.71
C LYS A 252 -5.56 10.11 -15.60
N ASP A 253 -5.00 8.91 -15.51
CA ASP A 253 -5.41 7.78 -16.32
C ASP A 253 -6.83 7.35 -15.94
N ALA A 254 -7.13 7.28 -14.64
CA ALA A 254 -8.47 6.99 -14.15
C ALA A 254 -9.51 8.07 -14.51
N PHE A 255 -9.13 9.36 -14.47
CA PHE A 255 -9.97 10.45 -14.98
C PHE A 255 -10.28 10.25 -16.46
N THR A 256 -9.27 9.98 -17.27
CA THR A 256 -9.42 9.84 -18.73
C THR A 256 -10.34 8.66 -19.06
N GLU A 257 -10.17 7.54 -18.36
CA GLU A 257 -11.04 6.36 -18.49
C GLU A 257 -12.48 6.69 -18.09
N ALA A 258 -12.69 7.28 -16.91
CA ALA A 258 -14.03 7.63 -16.41
C ALA A 258 -14.76 8.62 -17.33
N MET A 259 -14.06 9.63 -17.85
CA MET A 259 -14.63 10.61 -18.81
C MET A 259 -14.97 10.01 -20.17
N SER A 260 -14.31 8.90 -20.56
CA SER A 260 -14.59 8.18 -21.80
C SER A 260 -15.72 7.15 -21.69
N SER A 261 -16.17 6.86 -20.46
CA SER A 261 -17.21 5.87 -20.19
C SER A 261 -18.60 6.36 -20.58
N ASN A 262 -19.35 5.53 -21.29
CA ASN A 262 -20.79 5.70 -21.50
C ASN A 262 -21.63 5.03 -20.40
N ASP A 263 -20.99 4.32 -19.47
CA ASP A 263 -21.61 3.64 -18.34
C ASP A 263 -21.54 4.53 -17.09
N THR A 264 -22.71 4.85 -16.52
CA THR A 264 -22.84 5.63 -15.28
C THR A 264 -22.45 4.87 -14.03
N ASP A 265 -22.44 3.54 -14.11
CA ASP A 265 -22.08 2.66 -13.00
C ASP A 265 -20.58 2.31 -13.05
N ARG A 266 -19.82 2.97 -13.95
CA ARG A 266 -18.38 2.78 -14.08
C ARG A 266 -17.65 3.50 -12.94
N VAL A 267 -17.10 2.69 -12.03
CA VAL A 267 -16.10 3.13 -11.06
C VAL A 267 -14.74 2.57 -11.44
N VAL A 268 -13.79 3.46 -11.71
CA VAL A 268 -12.39 3.15 -11.99
C VAL A 268 -11.60 3.18 -10.69
N LEU A 269 -10.80 2.14 -10.44
CA LEU A 269 -9.92 2.07 -9.27
C LEU A 269 -8.48 2.16 -9.77
N THR A 270 -7.69 3.03 -9.17
CA THR A 270 -6.24 2.99 -9.36
C THR A 270 -5.62 2.03 -8.36
N ASP A 271 -4.49 1.47 -8.75
CA ASP A 271 -3.55 0.91 -7.80
C ASP A 271 -2.81 2.04 -7.04
N PHE A 272 -2.11 1.71 -5.97
CA PHE A 272 -1.37 2.68 -5.15
C PHE A 272 -0.19 3.29 -5.93
N GLU A 273 0.07 4.57 -5.67
CA GLU A 273 1.26 5.28 -6.12
C GLU A 273 1.69 6.32 -5.07
N LEU A 274 2.94 6.79 -5.14
CA LEU A 274 3.34 7.95 -4.36
C LEU A 274 2.75 9.20 -5.02
N TYR A 275 1.70 9.76 -4.42
CA TYR A 275 1.03 10.93 -4.98
C TYR A 275 1.65 12.21 -4.42
N GLN A 276 2.27 13.00 -5.30
CA GLN A 276 3.07 14.15 -4.90
C GLN A 276 2.26 15.20 -4.13
N ALA A 277 1.01 15.48 -4.53
CA ALA A 277 0.16 16.45 -3.83
C ALA A 277 -0.24 15.99 -2.41
N ALA A 278 -0.28 14.68 -2.16
CA ALA A 278 -0.47 14.10 -0.83
C ALA A 278 0.87 13.90 -0.09
N THR A 279 1.83 14.79 -0.26
CA THR A 279 3.13 14.74 0.46
C THR A 279 3.90 13.44 0.15
N MET A 280 3.77 12.93 -1.09
CA MET A 280 4.33 11.64 -1.52
C MET A 280 3.80 10.43 -0.71
N ALA A 281 2.61 10.53 -0.10
CA ALA A 281 1.97 9.41 0.58
C ALA A 281 1.44 8.38 -0.44
N PRO A 282 1.51 7.06 -0.12
CA PRO A 282 0.85 6.02 -0.90
C PRO A 282 -0.64 6.33 -1.04
N THR A 283 -1.09 6.47 -2.28
CA THR A 283 -2.43 6.93 -2.63
C THR A 283 -3.02 6.07 -3.73
N ALA A 284 -4.26 5.67 -3.56
CA ALA A 284 -5.10 5.07 -4.60
C ALA A 284 -6.42 5.85 -4.67
N TRP A 285 -7.12 5.75 -5.80
CA TRP A 285 -8.35 6.50 -6.07
C TRP A 285 -9.50 5.59 -6.49
N LEU A 286 -10.70 5.91 -6.04
CA LEU A 286 -11.94 5.54 -6.74
C LEU A 286 -12.42 6.74 -7.55
N VAL A 287 -12.61 6.57 -8.85
CA VAL A 287 -13.00 7.64 -9.77
C VAL A 287 -14.26 7.24 -10.52
N ALA A 288 -15.28 8.11 -10.51
CA ALA A 288 -16.54 7.87 -11.22
C ALA A 288 -17.03 9.14 -11.92
N PRO A 289 -17.63 9.01 -13.12
CA PRO A 289 -18.15 10.15 -13.88
C PRO A 289 -19.37 10.78 -13.20
N ILE A 290 -19.48 12.10 -13.28
CA ILE A 290 -20.67 12.85 -12.88
C ILE A 290 -21.56 13.06 -14.14
N PRO A 291 -22.83 12.61 -14.13
CA PRO A 291 -23.76 12.70 -15.28
C PRO A 291 -24.03 14.15 -15.78
N PRO A 292 -24.67 14.35 -16.96
CA PRO A 292 -25.40 13.40 -17.80
C PRO A 292 -24.53 12.49 -18.70
N ILE A 293 -25.11 11.33 -19.03
CA ILE A 293 -24.53 10.25 -19.82
C ILE A 293 -24.20 10.70 -21.26
N GLY A 294 -23.10 10.19 -21.82
CA GLY A 294 -22.66 10.45 -23.20
C GLY A 294 -21.74 11.67 -23.35
N LYS A 295 -21.70 12.54 -22.34
CA LYS A 295 -20.66 13.58 -22.17
C LYS A 295 -20.57 13.95 -20.68
N PRO A 296 -19.87 13.14 -19.86
CA PRO A 296 -19.68 13.44 -18.45
C PRO A 296 -19.23 14.89 -18.26
N GLN A 297 -19.80 15.59 -17.27
CA GLN A 297 -19.43 16.99 -17.00
C GLN A 297 -18.12 17.10 -16.22
N GLY A 298 -17.67 15.98 -15.66
CA GLY A 298 -16.49 15.84 -14.82
C GLY A 298 -16.54 14.50 -14.09
N VAL A 299 -15.70 14.35 -13.08
CA VAL A 299 -15.65 13.16 -12.22
C VAL A 299 -15.60 13.56 -10.75
N MET A 300 -16.04 12.63 -9.90
CA MET A 300 -15.70 12.62 -8.48
C MET A 300 -14.58 11.60 -8.26
N ALA A 301 -13.52 12.00 -7.58
CA ALA A 301 -12.43 11.12 -7.18
C ALA A 301 -12.32 11.07 -5.65
N LEU A 302 -12.40 9.87 -5.07
CA LEU A 302 -12.25 9.65 -3.63
C LEU A 302 -10.91 8.95 -3.36
N GLN A 303 -10.09 9.56 -2.52
CA GLN A 303 -8.80 9.00 -2.13
C GLN A 303 -9.00 7.88 -1.11
N PHE A 304 -8.47 6.70 -1.38
CA PHE A 304 -8.72 5.49 -0.58
C PHE A 304 -8.47 5.71 0.92
N PRO A 305 -9.35 5.17 1.79
CA PRO A 305 -9.20 5.26 3.24
C PRO A 305 -8.13 4.28 3.75
N ILE A 306 -6.84 4.59 3.54
CA ILE A 306 -5.73 3.68 3.89
C ILE A 306 -5.74 3.32 5.38
N THR A 307 -6.18 4.24 6.23
CA THR A 307 -6.36 3.98 7.67
C THR A 307 -7.38 2.87 7.95
N LYS A 308 -8.47 2.77 7.18
CA LYS A 308 -9.44 1.67 7.32
C LYS A 308 -8.90 0.34 6.80
N ILE A 309 -8.18 0.36 5.67
CA ILE A 309 -7.52 -0.85 5.15
C ILE A 309 -6.52 -1.36 6.16
N ASN A 310 -5.66 -0.48 6.71
CA ASN A 310 -4.68 -0.85 7.72
C ASN A 310 -5.35 -1.44 8.96
N LYS A 311 -6.44 -0.84 9.46
CA LYS A 311 -7.19 -1.41 10.59
C LYS A 311 -7.75 -2.79 10.30
N LEU A 312 -8.31 -3.00 9.11
CA LEU A 312 -8.79 -4.32 8.69
C LEU A 312 -7.65 -5.33 8.62
N MET A 313 -6.56 -5.00 7.93
CA MET A 313 -5.43 -5.90 7.69
C MET A 313 -4.61 -6.21 8.96
N THR A 314 -4.60 -5.30 9.93
CA THR A 314 -3.85 -5.46 11.20
C THR A 314 -4.73 -5.87 12.38
N PHE A 315 -6.02 -6.13 12.15
CA PHE A 315 -7.01 -6.34 13.21
C PHE A 315 -7.01 -5.20 14.25
N ASP A 316 -6.77 -3.97 13.81
CA ASP A 316 -6.63 -2.78 14.66
C ASP A 316 -5.60 -3.00 15.80
N GLY A 317 -4.52 -3.73 15.49
CA GLY A 317 -3.46 -4.07 16.43
C GLY A 317 -3.73 -5.29 17.32
N LYS A 318 -4.82 -6.02 17.09
CA LYS A 318 -5.26 -7.16 17.92
C LYS A 318 -4.89 -8.51 17.31
N TRP A 319 -3.63 -8.64 16.87
CA TRP A 319 -3.11 -9.86 16.21
C TRP A 319 -3.28 -11.13 17.07
N THR A 320 -2.95 -11.05 18.37
CA THR A 320 -3.04 -12.21 19.28
C THR A 320 -4.49 -12.67 19.44
N GLU A 321 -5.43 -11.74 19.64
CA GLU A 321 -6.86 -12.03 19.80
C GLU A 321 -7.47 -12.59 18.52
N SER A 322 -6.97 -12.15 17.37
CA SER A 322 -7.40 -12.57 16.03
C SER A 322 -6.73 -13.86 15.56
N GLY A 323 -5.82 -14.41 16.37
CA GLY A 323 -5.22 -15.72 16.16
C GLY A 323 -3.92 -15.76 15.35
N LEU A 324 -3.31 -14.61 15.11
CA LEU A 324 -1.99 -14.49 14.50
C LEU A 324 -0.83 -14.72 15.50
N GLY A 325 -1.13 -14.73 16.80
CA GLY A 325 -0.12 -14.90 17.85
C GLY A 325 0.81 -13.68 17.97
N GLN A 326 2.04 -13.89 18.45
CA GLN A 326 2.99 -12.79 18.72
C GLN A 326 3.78 -12.33 17.49
N THR A 327 3.88 -13.17 16.46
CA THR A 327 4.77 -12.94 15.31
C THR A 327 4.05 -13.02 13.96
N GLY A 328 2.75 -13.29 13.97
CA GLY A 328 1.96 -13.33 12.74
C GLY A 328 1.56 -11.92 12.32
N GLU A 329 1.73 -11.65 11.03
CA GLU A 329 1.35 -10.38 10.41
C GLU A 329 0.50 -10.67 9.18
N THR A 330 -0.22 -9.66 8.70
CA THR A 330 -0.87 -9.73 7.39
C THR A 330 -0.56 -8.48 6.60
N ILE A 331 -0.25 -8.69 5.34
CA ILE A 331 0.16 -7.66 4.40
C ILE A 331 -0.66 -7.81 3.12
N LEU A 332 -0.94 -6.69 2.48
CA LEU A 332 -1.48 -6.63 1.13
C LEU A 332 -0.32 -6.27 0.20
N VAL A 333 -0.18 -7.02 -0.89
CA VAL A 333 0.88 -6.80 -1.88
C VAL A 333 0.22 -6.76 -3.25
N GLY A 334 0.62 -5.80 -4.09
CA GLY A 334 0.19 -5.72 -5.48
C GLY A 334 0.62 -6.96 -6.27
N GLU A 335 -0.01 -7.19 -7.43
CA GLU A 335 0.36 -8.30 -8.32
C GLU A 335 1.80 -8.16 -8.86
N ASP A 336 2.35 -6.94 -8.85
CA ASP A 336 3.71 -6.61 -9.21
C ASP A 336 4.75 -6.95 -8.12
N LEU A 337 4.31 -7.41 -6.94
CA LEU A 337 5.15 -7.84 -5.82
C LEU A 337 6.13 -6.77 -5.30
N LEU A 338 5.83 -5.49 -5.52
CA LEU A 338 6.67 -4.36 -5.13
C LEU A 338 6.26 -3.72 -3.80
#